data_AF-A0A521IEG8-F1
#
_entry.id   AF-A0A521IEG8-F1
#
_cell.length_a   1.000
_cell.length_b   1.000
_cell.length_c   1.000
_cell.angle_alpha   90.00
_cell.angle_beta   90.00
_cell.angle_gamma   90.00
#
_symmetry.space_group_name_H-M   'P 1'
#
loop_
_entity.id
_entity.type
_entity.pdbx_description
1 polymer ?
#
loop_
_entity_poly.entity_id
_entity_poly.type
_entity_poly.pdbx_seq_one_letter_code
_entity_poly.pdbx_strand_id
1 'polypeptide(L)'
;MDEIVIMDLIDKKIALLTTIASTSMLWWVSATVFCATILGGIWRYREHIESAPFKRSLGFLLYFFFGSVVLYGLLVTVMTLIEFLDVRMLLSMIGAPANLFDAEFLWILLGVPVGTSSFVIFFLVWHHMWKSFGAGANALERRPVPGAGALN
;
A
#
# COMPACT_ATOMS: atom_id res chain seq x y z
N MET A 1 21.44 23.24 -25.93
CA MET A 1 21.05 21.82 -25.89
C MET A 1 20.31 21.57 -27.18
N ASP A 2 20.82 20.67 -28.01
CA ASP A 2 20.26 20.45 -29.35
C ASP A 2 18.86 19.85 -29.23
N GLU A 3 17.94 20.27 -30.10
CA GLU A 3 16.53 19.83 -30.11
C GLU A 3 16.41 18.29 -30.13
N ILE A 4 17.31 17.63 -30.85
CA ILE A 4 17.43 16.17 -30.92
C ILE A 4 17.67 15.54 -29.54
N VAL A 5 18.50 16.17 -28.70
CA VAL A 5 18.80 15.68 -27.34
C VAL A 5 17.59 15.86 -26.43
N ILE A 6 16.83 16.95 -26.58
CA ILE A 6 15.62 17.19 -25.78
C ILE A 6 14.53 16.18 -26.11
N MET A 7 14.36 15.87 -27.40
CA MET A 7 13.40 14.87 -27.86
C MET A 7 13.73 13.46 -27.37
N ASP A 8 15.00 13.04 -27.42
CA ASP A 8 15.44 11.76 -26.84
C ASP A 8 15.19 11.69 -25.33
N LEU A 9 15.36 12.80 -24.60
CA LEU A 9 15.03 12.86 -23.17
C LEU A 9 13.52 12.73 -22.91
N ILE A 10 12.68 13.39 -23.71
CA ILE A 10 11.22 13.28 -23.61
C ILE A 10 10.77 11.84 -23.87
N ASP A 11 11.28 11.20 -24.91
CA ASP A 11 10.94 9.81 -25.25
C ASP A 11 11.31 8.84 -24.11
N LYS A 12 12.51 9.01 -23.53
CA LYS A 12 12.95 8.22 -22.37
C LYS A 12 12.06 8.43 -21.15
N LYS A 13 11.65 9.67 -20.89
CA LYS A 13 10.75 10.01 -19.77
C LYS A 13 9.37 9.39 -19.96
N ILE A 14 8.79 9.46 -21.17
CA ILE A 14 7.51 8.81 -21.51
C ILE A 14 7.60 7.28 -21.36
N ALA A 15 8.69 6.67 -21.80
CA ALA A 15 8.94 5.24 -21.63
C ALA A 15 9.05 4.84 -20.15
N LEU A 16 9.72 5.66 -19.33
CA LEU A 16 9.80 5.47 -17.88
C LEU A 16 8.42 5.52 -17.24
N LEU A 17 7.60 6.51 -17.58
CA LEU A 17 6.24 6.66 -17.06
C LEU A 17 5.32 5.50 -17.45
N THR A 18 5.45 5.01 -18.68
CA THR A 18 4.74 3.81 -19.14
C THR A 18 5.13 2.59 -18.30
N THR A 19 6.44 2.45 -17.99
CA THR A 19 6.96 1.38 -17.13
C THR A 19 6.47 1.52 -15.68
N ILE A 20 6.42 2.74 -15.16
CA ILE A 20 5.86 3.02 -13.83
C ILE A 20 4.38 2.62 -13.82
N ALA A 21 3.59 2.99 -14.82
CA ALA A 21 2.18 2.65 -14.90
C ALA A 21 1.95 1.13 -14.94
N SER A 22 2.68 0.40 -15.79
CA SER A 22 2.55 -1.06 -15.90
C SER A 22 2.97 -1.78 -14.61
N THR A 23 4.08 -1.34 -14.01
CA THR A 23 4.58 -1.90 -12.75
C THR A 23 3.62 -1.60 -11.60
N SER A 24 3.05 -0.40 -11.55
CA SER A 24 2.07 0.01 -10.55
C SER A 24 0.77 -0.78 -10.66
N MET A 25 0.30 -1.06 -11.88
CA MET A 25 -0.88 -1.90 -12.10
C MET A 25 -0.66 -3.33 -11.61
N LEU A 26 0.49 -3.93 -11.94
CA LEU A 26 0.86 -5.27 -11.47
C LEU A 26 0.99 -5.32 -9.95
N TRP A 27 1.68 -4.33 -9.37
CA TRP A 27 1.79 -4.17 -7.93
C TRP A 27 0.42 -4.06 -7.27
N TRP A 28 -0.47 -3.21 -7.79
CA TRP A 28 -1.79 -3.00 -7.22
C TRP A 28 -2.64 -4.28 -7.22
N VAL A 29 -2.72 -4.99 -8.37
CA VAL A 29 -3.51 -6.22 -8.49
C VAL A 29 -2.94 -7.33 -7.59
N SER A 30 -1.63 -7.57 -7.66
CA SER A 30 -0.99 -8.64 -6.88
C SER A 30 -1.06 -8.38 -5.38
N ALA A 31 -0.77 -7.17 -4.93
CA ALA A 31 -0.87 -6.79 -3.53
C ALA A 31 -2.31 -6.87 -3.03
N THR A 32 -3.32 -6.49 -3.83
CA THR A 32 -4.73 -6.58 -3.44
C THR A 32 -5.14 -8.03 -3.20
N VAL A 33 -4.83 -8.93 -4.14
CA VAL A 33 -5.15 -10.36 -4.00
C VAL A 33 -4.44 -10.95 -2.78
N PHE A 34 -3.17 -10.62 -2.57
CA PHE A 34 -2.40 -11.10 -1.43
C PHE A 34 -2.95 -10.58 -0.09
N CYS A 35 -3.26 -9.28 0.01
CA CYS A 35 -3.83 -8.66 1.21
C CYS A 35 -5.19 -9.28 1.57
N ALA A 36 -6.09 -9.42 0.58
CA ALA A 36 -7.39 -10.04 0.78
C ALA A 36 -7.26 -11.50 1.24
N THR A 37 -6.34 -12.26 0.64
CA THR A 37 -6.09 -13.66 0.98
C THR A 37 -5.56 -13.81 2.40
N ILE A 38 -4.57 -12.98 2.79
CA ILE A 38 -4.02 -13.01 4.16
C ILE A 38 -5.07 -12.62 5.19
N LEU A 39 -5.78 -11.52 4.97
CA LEU A 39 -6.79 -11.05 5.93
C LEU A 39 -7.94 -12.06 6.06
N GLY A 40 -8.41 -12.62 4.94
CA GLY A 40 -9.41 -13.67 4.93
C GLY A 40 -8.94 -14.95 5.63
N GLY A 41 -7.68 -15.35 5.41
CA GLY A 41 -7.06 -16.48 6.08
C GLY A 41 -6.96 -16.29 7.58
N ILE A 42 -6.47 -15.13 8.03
CA ILE A 42 -6.35 -14.81 9.46
C ILE A 42 -7.73 -14.74 10.11
N TRP A 43 -8.71 -14.16 9.43
CA TRP A 43 -10.09 -14.11 9.93
C TRP A 43 -10.66 -15.52 10.12
N ARG A 44 -10.44 -16.42 9.15
CA ARG A 44 -10.92 -17.81 9.21
C ARG A 44 -10.25 -18.62 10.33
N TYR A 45 -8.95 -18.44 10.53
CA TYR A 45 -8.15 -19.22 11.51
C TYR A 45 -7.83 -18.44 12.79
N ARG A 46 -8.65 -17.43 13.10
CA ARG A 46 -8.41 -16.48 14.20
C ARG A 46 -8.14 -17.15 15.55
N GLU A 47 -8.90 -18.20 15.87
CA GLU A 47 -8.84 -18.91 17.17
C GLU A 47 -7.51 -19.65 17.32
N HIS A 48 -6.99 -20.22 16.24
CA HIS A 48 -5.70 -20.91 16.23
C HIS A 48 -4.54 -19.91 16.38
N ILE A 49 -4.66 -18.74 15.74
CA ILE A 49 -3.64 -17.67 15.77
C ILE A 49 -3.60 -17.00 17.15
N GLU A 50 -4.75 -16.84 17.82
CA GLU A 50 -4.80 -16.25 19.16
C GLU A 50 -3.98 -17.02 20.18
N SER A 51 -4.01 -18.36 20.10
CA SER A 51 -3.24 -19.26 20.96
C SER A 51 -1.78 -19.45 20.54
N ALA A 52 -1.36 -18.93 19.38
CA ALA A 52 -0.06 -19.23 18.81
C ALA A 52 1.08 -18.43 19.48
N PRO A 53 2.24 -19.05 19.76
CA PRO A 53 3.39 -18.37 20.39
C PRO A 53 4.00 -17.29 19.48
N PHE A 54 3.82 -17.40 18.16
CA PHE A 54 4.36 -16.47 17.16
C PHE A 54 3.42 -15.30 16.83
N LYS A 55 2.28 -15.17 17.54
CA LYS A 55 1.28 -14.11 17.31
C LYS A 55 1.92 -12.72 17.22
N ARG A 56 2.79 -12.35 18.17
CA ARG A 56 3.43 -11.03 18.21
C ARG A 56 4.30 -10.76 16.98
N SER A 57 5.08 -11.75 16.55
CA SER A 57 5.93 -11.66 15.36
C SER A 57 5.08 -11.55 14.08
N LEU A 58 4.02 -12.34 13.97
CA LEU A 58 3.04 -12.24 12.86
C LEU A 58 2.40 -10.84 12.82
N GLY A 59 2.00 -10.34 14.00
CA GLY A 59 1.54 -8.98 14.26
C GLY A 59 2.42 -7.94 13.57
N PHE A 60 3.67 -7.89 14.00
CA PHE A 60 4.68 -6.94 13.53
C PHE A 60 4.99 -7.10 12.04
N LEU A 61 5.15 -8.35 11.56
CA LEU A 61 5.44 -8.64 10.16
C LEU A 61 4.36 -8.09 9.23
N LEU A 62 3.09 -8.25 9.59
CA LEU A 62 1.97 -7.77 8.78
C LEU A 62 1.80 -6.26 8.86
N TYR A 63 2.09 -5.63 10.01
CA TYR A 63 2.18 -4.17 10.07
C TYR A 63 3.27 -3.62 9.15
N PHE A 64 4.45 -4.23 9.18
CA PHE A 64 5.55 -3.84 8.31
C PHE A 64 5.20 -4.04 6.84
N PHE A 65 4.59 -5.18 6.50
CA PHE A 65 4.16 -5.49 5.14
C PHE A 65 3.09 -4.52 4.63
N PHE A 66 1.97 -4.35 5.33
CA PHE A 66 0.93 -3.43 4.86
C PHE A 66 1.43 -1.98 4.85
N GLY A 67 2.28 -1.60 5.82
CA GLY A 67 2.92 -0.30 5.86
C GLY A 67 3.84 -0.06 4.65
N SER A 68 4.65 -1.04 4.25
CA SER A 68 5.55 -0.91 3.09
C SER A 68 4.78 -0.84 1.78
N VAL A 69 3.65 -1.55 1.65
CA VAL A 69 2.75 -1.43 0.49
C VAL A 69 2.20 -0.01 0.39
N VAL A 70 1.65 0.55 1.48
CA VAL A 70 1.16 1.95 1.48
C VAL A 70 2.29 2.93 1.15
N LEU A 71 3.47 2.77 1.75
CA LEU A 71 4.63 3.63 1.52
C LEU A 71 5.08 3.60 0.05
N TYR A 72 5.07 2.42 -0.58
CA TYR A 72 5.39 2.29 -1.99
C TYR A 72 4.40 3.07 -2.87
N GLY A 73 3.08 2.95 -2.62
CA GLY A 73 2.07 3.72 -3.35
C GLY A 73 2.26 5.25 -3.24
N LEU A 74 2.61 5.73 -2.03
CA LEU A 74 2.95 7.13 -1.82
C LEU A 74 4.21 7.54 -2.60
N LEU A 75 5.28 6.73 -2.56
CA LEU A 75 6.52 7.00 -3.28
C LEU A 75 6.29 7.07 -4.79
N VAL A 76 5.53 6.13 -5.35
CA VAL A 76 5.17 6.12 -6.78
C VAL A 76 4.37 7.37 -7.16
N THR A 77 3.44 7.81 -6.30
CA THR A 77 2.67 9.04 -6.53
C THR A 77 3.60 10.26 -6.63
N VAL A 78 4.55 10.39 -5.70
CA VAL A 78 5.52 11.49 -5.68
C VAL A 78 6.43 11.43 -6.91
N MET A 79 6.96 10.25 -7.25
CA MET A 79 7.82 10.08 -8.41
C MET A 79 7.09 10.43 -9.71
N THR A 80 5.85 9.98 -9.87
CA THR A 80 5.02 10.32 -11.04
C THR A 80 4.82 11.83 -11.16
N LEU A 81 4.59 12.52 -10.04
CA LEU A 81 4.42 13.97 -10.03
C LEU A 81 5.71 14.69 -10.45
N ILE A 82 6.87 14.25 -9.96
CA ILE A 82 8.18 14.83 -10.33
C ILE A 82 8.43 14.64 -11.83
N GLU A 83 8.26 13.42 -12.34
CA GLU A 83 8.47 13.08 -13.75
C GLU A 83 7.52 13.85 -14.68
N PHE A 84 6.29 14.10 -14.24
CA PHE A 84 5.33 14.93 -14.97
C PHE A 84 5.80 16.39 -15.10
N LEU A 85 6.31 16.97 -14.01
CA LEU A 85 6.84 18.34 -14.02
C LEU A 85 8.07 18.46 -14.92
N ASP A 86 8.94 17.45 -14.91
CA ASP A 86 10.11 17.37 -15.79
C ASP A 86 9.71 17.34 -17.27
N VAL A 87 8.74 16.50 -17.65
CA VAL A 87 8.27 16.40 -19.05
C VAL A 87 7.66 17.72 -19.51
N ARG A 88 6.86 18.38 -18.66
CA ARG A 88 6.29 19.70 -18.97
C ARG A 88 7.38 20.75 -19.18
N MET A 89 8.41 20.74 -18.33
CA MET A 89 9.56 21.64 -18.47
C MET A 89 10.28 21.40 -19.81
N LEU A 90 10.58 20.15 -20.16
CA LEU A 90 11.23 19.80 -21.43
C LEU A 90 10.40 20.21 -22.65
N LEU A 91 9.07 19.99 -22.62
CA LEU A 91 8.16 20.43 -23.68
C LEU A 91 8.17 21.95 -23.87
N SER A 92 8.20 22.71 -22.77
CA SER A 92 8.31 24.18 -22.85
C SER A 92 9.63 24.66 -23.45
N MET A 93 10.72 23.91 -23.28
CA MET A 93 12.04 24.27 -23.83
C MET A 93 12.10 24.16 -25.36
N ILE A 94 11.25 23.32 -25.96
CA ILE A 94 11.14 23.13 -27.42
C ILE A 94 9.97 23.93 -28.03
N GLY A 95 9.30 24.78 -27.26
CA GLY A 95 8.14 25.54 -27.71
C GLY A 95 6.88 24.69 -27.99
N ALA A 96 6.88 23.44 -27.56
CA ALA A 96 5.71 22.57 -27.66
C ALA A 96 4.67 22.93 -26.59
N PRO A 97 3.37 22.65 -26.83
CA PRO A 97 2.34 22.83 -25.81
C PRO A 97 2.66 21.96 -24.58
N ALA A 98 2.80 22.59 -23.41
CA ALA A 98 3.12 21.88 -22.17
C ALA A 98 2.02 20.89 -21.73
N ASN A 99 0.82 20.99 -22.32
CA ASN A 99 -0.35 20.18 -22.00
C ASN A 99 -0.53 18.95 -22.90
N LEU A 100 0.45 18.64 -23.77
CA LEU A 100 0.30 17.62 -24.82
C LEU A 100 -0.06 16.22 -24.30
N PHE A 101 0.29 15.91 -23.05
CA PHE A 101 0.09 14.60 -22.42
C PHE A 101 -0.72 14.67 -21.12
N ASP A 102 -1.32 15.82 -20.81
CA ASP A 102 -1.95 16.07 -19.51
C ASP A 102 -3.02 15.03 -19.15
N ALA A 103 -3.76 14.53 -20.14
CA ALA A 103 -4.83 13.55 -19.91
C ALA A 103 -4.27 12.21 -19.41
N GLU A 104 -3.25 11.67 -20.08
CA GLU A 104 -2.59 10.41 -19.72
C GLU A 104 -1.95 10.50 -18.34
N PHE A 105 -1.29 11.62 -18.05
CA PHE A 105 -0.69 11.89 -16.74
C PHE A 105 -1.73 12.01 -15.63
N LEU A 106 -2.86 12.66 -15.91
CA LEU A 106 -3.95 12.81 -14.94
C LEU A 106 -4.52 11.44 -14.53
N TRP A 107 -4.66 10.51 -15.47
CA TRP A 107 -5.12 9.15 -15.17
C TRP A 107 -4.17 8.39 -14.24
N ILE A 108 -2.86 8.50 -14.45
CA ILE A 108 -1.88 7.87 -13.56
C ILE A 108 -1.90 8.56 -12.18
N LEU A 109 -1.93 9.89 -12.17
CA LEU A 109 -1.92 10.69 -10.94
C LEU A 109 -3.17 10.46 -10.07
N LEU A 110 -4.32 10.15 -10.66
CA LEU A 110 -5.54 9.80 -9.93
C LEU A 110 -5.61 8.31 -9.60
N GLY A 111 -5.16 7.45 -10.51
CA GLY A 111 -5.21 6.00 -10.35
C GLY A 111 -4.35 5.49 -9.19
N VAL A 112 -3.12 6.00 -9.03
CA VAL A 112 -2.21 5.54 -7.98
C VAL A 112 -2.72 5.89 -6.56
N PRO A 113 -3.22 7.10 -6.26
CA PRO A 113 -3.84 7.40 -4.96
C PRO A 113 -5.09 6.58 -4.68
N VAL A 114 -5.95 6.35 -5.69
CA VAL A 114 -7.14 5.49 -5.54
C VAL A 114 -6.71 4.07 -5.17
N GLY A 115 -5.74 3.50 -5.89
CA GLY A 115 -5.16 2.20 -5.55
C GLY A 115 -4.56 2.19 -4.14
N THR A 116 -3.79 3.21 -3.78
CA THR A 116 -3.13 3.35 -2.46
C THR A 116 -4.16 3.42 -1.33
N SER A 117 -5.29 4.11 -1.54
CA SER A 117 -6.36 4.21 -0.54
C SER A 117 -6.94 2.85 -0.16
N SER A 118 -7.02 1.90 -1.10
CA SER A 118 -7.47 0.53 -0.80
C SER A 118 -6.52 -0.20 0.16
N PHE A 119 -5.21 0.06 0.08
CA PHE A 119 -4.23 -0.50 1.02
C PHE A 119 -4.29 0.16 2.40
N VAL A 120 -4.66 1.44 2.48
CA VAL A 120 -4.95 2.07 3.77
C VAL A 120 -6.15 1.38 4.43
N ILE A 121 -7.19 1.02 3.67
CA ILE A 121 -8.32 0.24 4.19
C ILE A 121 -7.84 -1.11 4.71
N PHE A 122 -7.04 -1.86 3.95
CA PHE A 122 -6.47 -3.14 4.44
C PHE A 122 -5.63 -2.97 5.70
N PHE A 123 -4.83 -1.91 5.79
CA PHE A 123 -4.04 -1.59 6.98
C PHE A 123 -4.93 -1.31 8.20
N LEU A 124 -6.01 -0.56 8.02
CA LEU A 124 -6.98 -0.26 9.10
C LEU A 124 -7.75 -1.52 9.53
N VAL A 125 -8.17 -2.36 8.58
CA VAL A 125 -8.80 -3.65 8.87
C VAL A 125 -7.86 -4.53 9.68
N TRP A 126 -6.59 -4.63 9.26
CA TRP A 126 -5.57 -5.34 10.01
C TRP A 126 -5.40 -4.79 11.42
N HIS A 127 -5.29 -3.45 11.54
CA HIS A 127 -5.13 -2.79 12.83
C HIS A 127 -6.29 -3.10 13.79
N HIS A 128 -7.53 -3.11 13.27
CA HIS A 128 -8.72 -3.44 14.03
C HIS A 128 -8.72 -4.92 14.46
N MET A 129 -8.44 -5.85 13.53
CA MET A 129 -8.32 -7.28 13.85
C MET A 129 -7.25 -7.53 14.90
N TRP A 130 -6.08 -6.92 14.76
CA TRP A 130 -4.98 -7.05 15.70
C TRP A 130 -5.35 -6.59 17.12
N LYS A 131 -6.07 -5.47 17.24
CA LYS A 131 -6.59 -4.99 18.53
C LYS A 131 -7.58 -5.96 19.16
N SER A 132 -8.47 -6.57 18.38
CA SER A 132 -9.41 -7.58 18.90
C SER A 132 -8.70 -8.79 19.51
N PHE A 133 -7.56 -9.20 18.95
CA PHE A 133 -6.74 -10.27 19.52
C PHE A 133 -6.12 -9.91 20.87
N GLY A 134 -5.90 -8.64 21.17
CA GLY A 134 -5.38 -8.19 22.46
C GLY A 134 -6.45 -8.13 23.56
N ALA A 135 -7.70 -7.82 23.20
CA ALA A 135 -8.80 -7.70 24.14
C ALA A 135 -9.28 -9.06 24.69
N GLY A 136 -9.22 -10.14 23.89
CA GLY A 136 -9.62 -11.48 24.30
C GLY A 136 -8.71 -12.12 25.36
N ALA A 137 -7.41 -11.84 25.33
CA ALA A 137 -6.45 -12.39 26.30
C ALA A 137 -6.69 -11.88 27.73
N ASN A 138 -7.00 -10.59 27.87
CA ASN A 138 -7.29 -9.97 29.17
C ASN A 138 -8.65 -10.39 29.76
N ALA A 139 -9.57 -10.90 28.93
CA ALA A 139 -10.89 -11.35 29.38
C ALA A 139 -10.86 -12.77 29.96
N LEU A 140 -9.94 -13.63 29.51
CA LEU A 140 -9.75 -14.98 30.05
C LEU A 140 -9.02 -14.97 31.40
N GLU A 141 -8.12 -14.02 31.62
CA GLU A 141 -7.38 -13.86 32.87
C GLU A 141 -8.26 -13.33 34.04
N ARG A 142 -9.40 -12.72 33.72
CA ARG A 142 -10.36 -12.20 34.72
C ARG A 142 -11.45 -13.17 35.11
N ARG A 143 -11.46 -14.41 34.60
CA ARG A 143 -12.43 -15.40 35.08
C ARG A 143 -12.00 -15.88 36.46
N PRO A 144 -12.75 -15.60 37.54
CA PRO A 144 -12.44 -16.14 38.85
C PRO A 144 -12.43 -17.66 38.74
N VAL A 145 -11.38 -18.31 39.25
CA VAL A 145 -11.32 -19.77 39.36
C VAL A 145 -12.51 -20.19 40.23
N PRO A 146 -13.49 -20.94 39.69
CA PRO A 146 -14.60 -21.44 40.48
C PRO A 146 -14.02 -22.45 41.47
N GLY A 147 -13.88 -22.07 42.74
CA GLY A 147 -13.43 -22.97 43.81
C GLY A 147 -12.45 -22.40 44.84
N ALA A 148 -11.91 -21.19 44.66
CA ALA A 148 -10.94 -20.62 45.62
C ALA A 148 -11.55 -20.08 46.94
N GLY A 149 -12.85 -20.29 47.19
CA GLY A 149 -13.60 -19.65 48.27
C GLY A 149 -14.40 -20.57 49.19
N ALA A 150 -14.04 -21.85 49.32
CA ALA A 150 -14.77 -22.78 50.17
C ALA A 150 -13.84 -23.60 51.10
N LEU A 151 -13.11 -22.92 51.98
CA LEU A 151 -12.55 -23.51 53.19
C LEU A 151 -12.62 -22.48 54.32
N ASN A 152 -13.75 -22.46 55.02
CA ASN A 152 -13.90 -22.01 56.41
C ASN A 152 -14.73 -23.06 57.13
#